data_AF-A0A9R1W431-F1
#
_entry.id   AF-A0A9R1W431-F1
#
_cell.length_a   1.000
_cell.length_b   1.000
_cell.length_c   1.000
_cell.angle_alpha   90.00
_cell.angle_beta   90.00
_cell.angle_gamma   90.00
#
_symmetry.space_group_name_H-M   'P 1'
#
loop_
_entity.id
_entity.type
_entity.pdbx_description
1 polymer ?
#
loop_
_entity_poly.entity_id
_entity_poly.type
_entity_poly.pdbx_seq_one_letter_code
_entity_poly.pdbx_strand_id
1 'polypeptide(L)'
;MGLAFNASCYDNFHIAMESLRVTLLKKEVESTQNALKEYKKELIVKGCLILSDGWCDSTNQKDIVNFLVNSPIGSFFLKSLDVSEIKKDANTLLKILDDMVEDIGEENVVQVVTYNASNYVKAASKTTFILDTLCCTLYQSNARTYL
;
A
#
# COMPACT_ATOMS: atom_id res chain seq x y z
N MET A 1 -6.60 17.31 50.20
CA MET A 1 -5.93 16.00 50.35
C MET A 1 -5.54 15.56 48.95
N GLY A 2 -4.38 15.98 48.45
CA GLY A 2 -3.91 15.60 47.12
C GLY A 2 -3.23 14.24 47.22
N LEU A 3 -3.79 13.21 46.59
CA LEU A 3 -3.09 11.94 46.43
C LEU A 3 -1.94 12.17 45.45
N ALA A 4 -0.70 11.95 45.91
CA ALA A 4 0.45 11.91 45.03
C ALA A 4 0.26 10.73 44.07
N PHE A 5 0.03 11.02 42.78
CA PHE A 5 0.06 10.01 41.73
C PHE A 5 1.52 9.52 41.61
N ASN A 6 1.77 8.28 42.04
CA ASN A 6 3.08 7.64 42.00
C ASN A 6 3.52 7.39 40.55
N ALA A 7 4.76 7.73 40.19
CA ALA A 7 5.36 7.46 38.88
C ALA A 7 5.25 5.98 38.47
N SER A 8 5.29 5.04 39.44
CA SER A 8 5.12 3.60 39.15
C SER A 8 3.73 3.23 38.62
N CYS A 9 2.69 4.04 38.91
CA CYS A 9 1.36 3.84 38.32
C CYS A 9 1.33 4.23 36.84
N TYR A 10 2.15 5.19 36.40
CA TYR A 10 2.25 5.55 34.98
C TYR A 10 3.02 4.51 34.18
N ASP A 11 4.13 3.98 34.71
CA ASP A 11 4.91 2.95 34.04
C ASP A 11 4.10 1.66 33.87
N ASN A 12 3.39 1.23 34.92
CA ASN A 12 2.52 0.06 34.86
C ASN A 12 1.34 0.24 33.89
N PHE A 13 0.75 1.44 33.84
CA PHE A 13 -0.31 1.76 32.88
C PHE A 13 0.21 1.77 31.44
N HIS A 14 1.39 2.34 31.20
CA HIS A 14 2.02 2.36 29.87
C HIS A 14 2.36 0.95 29.37
N ILE A 15 2.93 0.10 30.24
CA ILE A 15 3.24 -1.30 29.93
C ILE A 15 1.95 -2.08 29.62
N ALA A 16 0.89 -1.89 30.40
CA ALA A 16 -0.39 -2.55 30.17
C ALA A 16 -1.04 -2.11 28.84
N MET A 17 -0.99 -0.82 28.52
CA MET A 17 -1.50 -0.27 27.27
C MET A 17 -0.73 -0.79 26.06
N GLU A 18 0.60 -0.85 26.13
CA GLU A 18 1.43 -1.37 25.04
C GLU A 18 1.19 -2.88 24.85
N SER A 19 1.07 -3.64 25.94
CA SER A 19 0.74 -5.07 25.91
C SER A 19 -0.62 -5.34 25.25
N LEU A 20 -1.65 -4.56 25.61
CA LEU A 20 -2.97 -4.64 24.98
C LEU A 20 -2.90 -4.29 23.49
N ARG A 21 -2.23 -3.20 23.14
CA ARG A 21 -2.06 -2.75 21.76
C ARG A 21 -1.41 -3.83 20.89
N VAL A 22 -0.29 -4.40 21.35
CA VAL A 22 0.43 -5.46 20.62
C VAL A 22 -0.44 -6.71 20.48
N THR A 23 -1.17 -7.10 21.53
CA THR A 23 -2.02 -8.29 21.51
C THR A 23 -3.19 -8.13 20.53
N LEU A 24 -3.88 -6.99 20.58
CA LEU A 24 -4.99 -6.69 19.68
C LEU A 24 -4.51 -6.59 18.22
N LEU A 25 -3.36 -5.93 17.99
CA LEU A 25 -2.79 -5.81 16.64
C LEU A 25 -2.45 -7.18 16.06
N LYS A 26 -1.81 -8.06 16.83
CA LYS A 26 -1.49 -9.43 16.38
C LYS A 26 -2.74 -10.21 16.00
N LYS A 27 -3.79 -10.11 16.83
CA LYS A 27 -5.07 -10.76 16.56
C LYS A 27 -5.73 -10.25 15.28
N GLU A 28 -5.69 -8.94 15.04
CA GLU A 28 -6.26 -8.33 13.84
C GLU A 28 -5.47 -8.70 12.57
N VAL A 29 -4.14 -8.75 12.67
CA VAL A 29 -3.27 -9.22 11.59
C VAL A 29 -3.58 -10.68 11.23
N GLU A 30 -3.71 -11.55 12.23
CA GLU A 30 -4.06 -12.96 12.00
C GLU A 30 -5.45 -13.11 11.37
N SER A 31 -6.44 -12.36 11.87
CA SER A 31 -7.80 -12.31 11.30
C SER A 31 -7.78 -11.89 9.82
N THR A 32 -7.05 -10.81 9.50
CA THR A 32 -6.89 -10.31 8.13
C THR A 32 -6.20 -11.33 7.24
N GLN A 33 -5.11 -11.95 7.70
CA GLN A 33 -4.40 -12.99 6.96
C GLN A 33 -5.29 -14.20 6.66
N ASN A 34 -6.16 -14.58 7.59
CA ASN A 34 -7.12 -15.66 7.38
C ASN A 34 -8.16 -15.29 6.31
N ALA A 35 -8.69 -14.06 6.33
CA ALA A 35 -9.62 -13.58 5.31
C ALA A 35 -8.99 -13.53 3.90
N LEU A 36 -7.68 -13.22 3.81
CA LEU A 36 -6.96 -13.15 2.54
C LEU A 36 -6.64 -14.51 1.91
N LYS A 37 -6.80 -15.63 2.63
CA LYS A 37 -6.51 -16.97 2.07
C LYS A 37 -7.35 -17.29 0.84
N GLU A 38 -8.65 -17.00 0.89
CA GLU A 38 -9.54 -17.21 -0.26
C GLU A 38 -9.23 -16.24 -1.39
N TYR A 39 -8.89 -14.98 -1.06
CA TYR A 39 -8.45 -14.01 -2.05
C TYR A 39 -7.23 -14.51 -2.84
N LYS A 40 -6.18 -14.97 -2.14
CA LYS A 40 -4.95 -15.45 -2.77
C LYS A 40 -5.17 -16.62 -3.73
N LYS A 41 -6.10 -17.54 -3.41
CA LYS A 41 -6.45 -18.64 -4.32
C LYS A 41 -7.05 -18.12 -5.63
N GLU A 42 -7.91 -17.11 -5.55
CA GLU A 42 -8.51 -16.51 -6.74
C GLU A 42 -7.50 -15.71 -7.57
N LEU A 43 -6.56 -15.00 -6.93
CA LEU A 43 -5.48 -14.29 -7.65
C LEU A 43 -4.70 -15.23 -8.56
N ILE A 44 -4.43 -16.47 -8.12
CA ILE A 44 -3.71 -17.47 -8.91
C ILE A 44 -4.53 -17.91 -10.15
N VAL A 45 -5.85 -17.92 -10.05
CA VAL A 45 -6.73 -18.41 -11.14
C VAL A 45 -7.06 -17.31 -12.15
N LYS A 46 -7.33 -16.09 -11.66
CA LYS A 46 -7.85 -14.98 -12.49
C LYS A 46 -6.84 -13.87 -12.75
N GLY A 47 -5.71 -13.89 -12.04
CA GLY A 47 -4.77 -12.78 -11.98
C GLY A 47 -5.31 -11.58 -11.20
N CYS A 48 -4.50 -10.53 -11.12
CA CYS A 48 -4.81 -9.33 -10.36
C CYS A 48 -4.18 -8.05 -10.92
N LEU A 49 -4.69 -6.92 -10.44
CA LEU A 49 -4.15 -5.60 -10.71
C LEU A 49 -3.40 -5.10 -9.48
N ILE A 50 -2.16 -4.66 -9.66
CA ILE A 50 -1.42 -3.94 -8.61
C ILE A 50 -1.71 -2.44 -8.77
N LEU A 51 -2.13 -1.79 -7.70
CA LEU A 51 -2.36 -0.36 -7.64
C LEU A 51 -1.27 0.27 -6.75
N SER A 52 -0.51 1.21 -7.30
CA SER A 52 0.48 1.99 -6.56
C SER A 52 0.03 3.44 -6.43
N ASP A 53 -0.09 3.91 -5.19
CA ASP A 53 -0.42 5.30 -4.88
C ASP A 53 0.68 5.93 -4.02
N GLY A 54 1.16 7.09 -4.46
CA GLY A 54 2.25 7.81 -3.82
C GLY A 54 1.77 9.08 -3.15
N TRP A 55 2.08 9.23 -1.87
CA TRP A 55 1.73 10.39 -1.05
C TRP A 55 2.99 11.06 -0.50
N CYS A 56 2.94 12.38 -0.34
CA CYS A 56 3.99 13.18 0.29
C CYS A 56 3.40 13.97 1.47
N ASP A 57 3.90 13.72 2.67
CA ASP A 57 3.63 14.49 3.88
C ASP A 57 4.75 15.51 4.07
N SER A 58 4.48 16.76 3.66
CA SER A 58 5.42 17.85 3.83
C SER A 58 5.67 18.23 5.29
N THR A 59 4.74 17.93 6.19
CA THR A 59 4.85 18.27 7.61
C THR A 59 5.83 17.35 8.31
N ASN A 60 5.71 16.04 8.07
CA ASN A 60 6.60 15.04 8.65
C ASN A 60 7.79 14.70 7.77
N GLN A 61 7.92 15.34 6.60
CA GLN A 61 8.94 15.04 5.57
C GLN A 61 8.96 13.55 5.20
N LYS A 62 7.76 12.98 5.05
CA LYS A 62 7.58 11.57 4.73
C LYS A 62 7.02 11.40 3.33
N ASP A 63 7.67 10.55 2.56
CA ASP A 63 7.19 10.09 1.27
C ASP A 63 6.81 8.64 1.39
N ILE A 64 5.57 8.31 1.08
CA ILE A 64 5.01 6.99 1.30
C ILE A 64 4.41 6.48 0.00
N VAL A 65 4.67 5.22 -0.34
CA VAL A 65 4.02 4.53 -1.45
C VAL A 65 3.20 3.38 -0.92
N ASN A 66 1.91 3.40 -1.21
CA ASN A 66 0.96 2.36 -0.84
C ASN A 66 0.72 1.43 -2.03
N PHE A 67 0.69 0.14 -1.75
CA PHE A 67 0.36 -0.90 -2.71
C PHE A 67 -0.92 -1.59 -2.32
N LEU A 68 -1.86 -1.63 -3.25
CA LEU A 68 -3.10 -2.37 -3.15
C LEU A 68 -3.16 -3.38 -4.28
N VAL A 69 -3.84 -4.48 -4.03
CA VAL A 69 -4.11 -5.50 -5.04
C VAL A 69 -5.61 -5.55 -5.25
N ASN A 70 -6.03 -5.47 -6.51
CA ASN A 70 -7.42 -5.54 -6.90
C ASN A 70 -7.69 -6.80 -7.74
N SER A 71 -8.84 -7.43 -7.48
CA SER A 71 -9.32 -8.64 -8.13
C SER A 71 -10.86 -8.59 -8.25
N PRO A 72 -11.50 -9.45 -9.05
CA PRO A 72 -12.96 -9.43 -9.21
C PRO A 72 -13.77 -9.60 -7.92
N ILE A 73 -13.20 -10.25 -6.90
CA ILE A 73 -13.82 -10.41 -5.57
C ILE A 73 -13.58 -9.23 -4.63
N GLY A 74 -12.65 -8.33 -4.96
CA GLY A 74 -12.37 -7.12 -4.21
C GLY A 74 -10.91 -6.73 -4.17
N SER A 75 -10.64 -5.69 -3.39
CA SER A 75 -9.31 -5.11 -3.19
C SER A 75 -8.80 -5.38 -1.78
N PHE A 76 -7.49 -5.56 -1.63
CA PHE A 76 -6.83 -5.57 -0.33
C PHE A 76 -5.54 -4.77 -0.34
N PHE A 77 -5.16 -4.29 0.84
CA PHE A 77 -3.91 -3.60 1.05
C PHE A 77 -2.76 -4.61 1.15
N LEU A 78 -1.72 -4.43 0.33
CA LEU A 78 -0.56 -5.30 0.31
C LEU A 78 0.50 -4.82 1.31
N LYS A 79 1.03 -3.61 1.08
CA LYS A 79 2.01 -2.97 1.96
C LYS A 79 2.14 -1.48 1.67
N SER A 80 2.81 -0.79 2.58
CA SER A 80 3.19 0.61 2.46
C SER A 80 4.69 0.72 2.66
N LEU A 81 5.37 1.50 1.82
CA LEU A 81 6.81 1.72 1.87
C LEU A 81 7.11 3.19 2.16
N ASP A 82 7.98 3.43 3.14
CA ASP A 82 8.59 4.73 3.36
C ASP A 82 9.74 4.92 2.36
N VAL A 83 9.56 5.84 1.43
CA VAL A 83 10.51 6.17 0.36
C VAL A 83 11.14 7.55 0.54
N SER A 84 11.07 8.12 1.74
CA SER A 84 11.57 9.47 2.04
C SER A 84 13.07 9.64 1.76
N GLU A 85 13.85 8.61 2.08
CA GLU A 85 15.30 8.58 1.86
C GLU A 85 15.69 8.06 0.47
N ILE A 86 14.69 7.61 -0.31
CA ILE A 86 14.90 6.99 -1.60
C ILE A 86 14.82 8.04 -2.70
N LYS A 87 15.80 8.04 -3.59
CA LYS A 87 15.77 8.90 -4.78
C LYS A 87 14.61 8.47 -5.69
N LYS A 88 13.62 9.36 -5.86
CA LYS A 88 12.40 9.16 -6.66
C LYS A 88 12.60 9.24 -8.17
N ASP A 89 13.72 8.75 -8.68
CA ASP A 89 13.94 8.64 -10.12
C ASP A 89 13.30 7.38 -10.70
N ALA A 90 13.15 7.37 -12.03
CA ALA A 90 12.42 6.33 -12.73
C ALA A 90 12.99 4.91 -12.52
N ASN A 91 14.31 4.76 -12.34
CA ASN A 91 14.91 3.43 -12.17
C ASN A 91 14.61 2.85 -10.78
N THR A 92 14.64 3.71 -9.77
CA THR A 92 14.36 3.28 -8.40
C THR A 92 12.89 2.93 -8.21
N LEU A 93 11.99 3.73 -8.79
CA LEU A 93 10.56 3.41 -8.79
C LEU A 93 10.27 2.12 -9.55
N LEU A 94 10.97 1.87 -10.66
CA LEU A 94 10.84 0.63 -11.41
C LEU A 94 11.18 -0.59 -10.56
N LYS A 95 12.32 -0.55 -9.85
CA LYS A 95 12.70 -1.63 -8.92
C LYS A 95 11.66 -1.87 -7.85
N ILE A 96 11.12 -0.80 -7.25
CA ILE A 96 10.06 -0.95 -6.26
C ILE A 96 8.85 -1.65 -6.88
N LEU A 97 8.43 -1.29 -8.09
CA LEU A 97 7.31 -1.93 -8.76
C LEU A 97 7.62 -3.38 -9.13
N ASP A 98 8.82 -3.68 -9.62
CA ASP A 98 9.26 -5.04 -9.95
C ASP A 98 9.25 -5.93 -8.70
N ASP A 99 9.76 -5.43 -7.56
CA ASP A 99 9.71 -6.14 -6.27
C ASP A 99 8.25 -6.45 -5.86
N MET A 100 7.28 -5.58 -6.20
CA MET A 100 5.86 -5.86 -5.90
C MET A 100 5.29 -6.95 -6.80
N VAL A 101 5.70 -6.97 -8.06
CA VAL A 101 5.26 -8.00 -9.01
C VAL A 101 5.83 -9.35 -8.58
N GLU A 102 7.11 -9.40 -8.18
CA GLU A 102 7.75 -10.60 -7.67
C GLU A 102 7.06 -11.13 -6.40
N ASP A 103 6.68 -10.25 -5.46
CA ASP A 103 5.95 -10.62 -4.24
C ASP A 103 4.60 -11.34 -4.52
N ILE A 104 3.96 -11.05 -5.66
CA ILE A 104 2.69 -11.67 -6.07
C ILE A 104 2.91 -12.85 -7.03
N GLY A 105 4.02 -12.87 -7.76
CA GLY A 105 4.30 -13.75 -8.89
C GLY A 105 3.86 -13.12 -10.20
N GLU A 106 4.80 -12.98 -11.14
CA GLU A 106 4.58 -12.35 -12.45
C GLU A 106 3.40 -12.97 -13.21
N GLU A 107 3.20 -14.29 -13.08
CA GLU A 107 2.13 -15.03 -13.73
C GLU A 107 0.73 -14.66 -13.21
N ASN A 108 0.66 -14.09 -12.01
CA ASN A 108 -0.59 -13.70 -11.34
C ASN A 108 -0.89 -12.20 -11.51
N VAL A 109 0.00 -11.43 -12.13
CA VAL A 109 -0.18 -9.98 -12.34
C VAL A 109 -0.62 -9.71 -13.77
N VAL A 110 -1.83 -9.19 -13.92
CA VAL A 110 -2.38 -8.79 -15.22
C VAL A 110 -1.83 -7.42 -15.62
N GLN A 111 -1.76 -6.49 -14.68
CA GLN A 111 -1.34 -5.12 -14.93
C GLN A 111 -0.96 -4.40 -13.63
N VAL A 112 -0.06 -3.43 -13.75
CA VAL A 112 0.31 -2.49 -12.68
C VAL A 112 -0.18 -1.09 -13.03
N VAL A 113 -1.01 -0.51 -12.18
CA VAL A 113 -1.54 0.85 -12.28
C VAL A 113 -0.79 1.74 -11.29
N THR A 114 -0.24 2.85 -11.78
CA THR A 114 0.57 3.77 -10.99
C THR A 114 0.06 5.20 -11.07
N TYR A 115 0.48 6.02 -10.10
CA TYR A 115 0.22 7.45 -10.09
C TYR A 115 0.78 8.15 -11.34
N ASN A 116 0.02 9.09 -11.94
CA ASN A 116 0.42 9.83 -13.15
C ASN A 116 1.45 10.96 -12.88
N ALA A 117 2.46 10.71 -12.05
CA ALA A 117 3.61 11.60 -11.94
C ALA A 117 4.65 11.26 -13.01
N SER A 118 5.39 12.29 -13.45
CA SER A 118 6.32 12.17 -14.58
C SER A 118 7.43 11.13 -14.37
N ASN A 119 7.83 10.87 -13.14
CA ASN A 119 8.79 9.84 -12.76
C ASN A 119 8.21 8.42 -12.86
N TYR A 120 6.94 8.22 -12.48
CA TYR A 120 6.23 6.94 -12.64
C TYR A 120 5.94 6.64 -14.11
N VAL A 121 5.53 7.64 -14.91
CA VAL A 121 5.37 7.48 -16.37
C VAL A 121 6.68 7.05 -17.03
N LYS A 122 7.81 7.64 -16.63
CA LYS A 122 9.13 7.25 -17.12
C LYS A 122 9.53 5.85 -16.67
N ALA A 123 9.18 5.43 -15.46
CA ALA A 123 9.43 4.06 -14.99
C ALA A 123 8.59 3.07 -15.79
N ALA A 124 7.29 3.34 -15.97
CA ALA A 124 6.34 2.55 -16.73
C ALA A 124 6.79 2.31 -18.18
N SER A 125 7.31 3.34 -18.84
CA SER A 125 7.77 3.24 -20.24
C SER A 125 8.94 2.26 -20.47
N LYS A 126 9.57 1.74 -19.41
CA LYS A 126 10.71 0.84 -19.48
C LYS A 126 10.36 -0.64 -19.36
N THR A 127 9.11 -0.98 -19.02
CA THR A 127 8.70 -2.36 -18.72
C THR A 127 7.44 -2.77 -19.49
N THR A 128 7.41 -4.03 -19.95
CA THR A 128 6.36 -4.60 -20.79
C THR A 128 5.03 -4.87 -20.05
N PHE A 129 5.06 -5.05 -18.72
CA PHE A 129 3.88 -5.35 -17.88
C PHE A 129 3.06 -4.11 -17.50
N ILE A 130 3.56 -2.90 -17.77
CA ILE A 130 2.93 -1.63 -17.39
C ILE A 130 2.20 -1.05 -18.61
N LEU A 131 1.42 -1.89 -19.29
CA LEU A 131 0.54 -1.49 -20.39
C LEU A 131 -0.78 -1.02 -19.82
N ASP A 132 -0.70 0.12 -19.13
CA ASP A 132 -1.60 1.25 -19.23
C ASP A 132 -1.35 2.04 -17.96
N THR A 133 -0.57 3.11 -18.10
CA THR A 133 -0.78 4.25 -17.22
C THR A 133 -2.18 4.77 -17.53
N LEU A 134 -3.22 4.12 -16.98
CA LEU A 134 -4.57 4.65 -16.92
C LEU A 134 -4.51 5.83 -15.96
N CYS A 135 -3.97 6.90 -16.51
CA CYS A 135 -4.07 8.22 -16.01
C CYS A 135 -5.54 8.45 -15.66
N CYS A 136 -5.76 9.02 -14.48
CA CYS A 136 -7.02 9.63 -14.08
C CYS A 136 -7.53 10.69 -15.09
N THR A 137 -6.89 10.94 -16.24
CA THR A 137 -7.47 11.71 -17.34
C THR A 137 -8.76 11.11 -17.87
N LEU A 138 -9.02 9.80 -17.78
CA LEU A 138 -10.35 9.28 -18.15
C LEU A 138 -11.41 9.52 -17.07
N TYR A 139 -11.06 9.57 -15.78
CA TYR A 139 -12.03 9.88 -14.73
C TYR A 139 -12.30 11.40 -14.61
N GLN A 140 -11.31 12.25 -14.90
CA GLN A 140 -11.51 13.70 -14.94
C GLN A 140 -12.14 14.21 -16.24
N SER A 141 -12.06 13.47 -17.35
CA SER A 141 -12.80 13.81 -18.57
C SER A 141 -14.26 13.29 -18.56
N ASN A 142 -14.58 12.22 -17.83
CA ASN A 142 -15.96 11.74 -17.67
C ASN A 142 -16.71 12.31 -16.44
N ALA A 143 -16.04 12.95 -15.49
CA ALA A 143 -16.70 13.68 -14.40
C ALA A 143 -17.29 15.04 -14.83
N ARG A 144 -17.20 15.41 -16.11
CA ARG A 144 -17.77 16.66 -16.66
C ARG A 144 -19.05 16.50 -17.48
N THR A 145 -19.61 15.29 -17.55
CA THR A 145 -20.83 15.03 -18.34
C THR A 145 -21.99 14.46 -17.53
N TYR A 146 -21.90 14.44 -16.19
CA TYR A 146 -23.02 14.10 -15.31
C TYR A 146 -23.09 15.04 -14.10
N LEU A 147 -23.27 16.33 -14.37
CA LEU A 147 -23.98 17.29 -13.50
C LEU A 147 -24.75 18.27 -14.40
#